data_AF-A0A7I9XXZ9-F1
#
_entry.id   AF-A0A7I9XXZ9-F1
#
_cell.length_a   1.000
_cell.length_b   1.000
_cell.length_c   1.000
_cell.angle_alpha   90.00
_cell.angle_beta   90.00
_cell.angle_gamma   90.00
#
_symmetry.space_group_name_H-M   'P 1'
#
loop_
_entity.id
_entity.type
_entity.pdbx_description
1 polymer ?
#
loop_
_entity_poly.entity_id
_entity_poly.type
_entity_poly.pdbx_seq_one_letter_code
_entity_poly.pdbx_strand_id
1 'polypeptide(L)'
;MERIILTVIAATLALGGLVSASPSAHALPRCRRCGRPPGLRNSSRPRTDELGLLPPSPNPYPATLNEIHQRFVLEAPEQTRERRSLIFEALRLHVAMMRRLFKHCRIWLAGGFVTHKADPPRDADLAFLLPARLMSHALSQTALPLWTLADVTGRIGAGGPLGLTPRLQPCLGLTDSFLVNSESLANVEYWRRLWSSVIDRSGAATVRTKGFVEVVDD
;
A
#
# COMPACT_ATOMS: atom_id res chain seq x y z
N MET A 1 8.45 -16.92 -22.40
CA MET A 1 8.83 -16.11 -21.22
C MET A 1 8.12 -14.77 -21.37
N GLU A 2 6.79 -14.78 -21.17
CA GLU A 2 5.92 -13.63 -21.42
C GLU A 2 5.93 -12.71 -20.20
N ARG A 3 6.43 -11.49 -20.40
CA ARG A 3 6.30 -10.40 -19.42
C ARG A 3 4.91 -9.81 -19.58
N ILE A 4 4.08 -9.93 -18.54
CA ILE A 4 2.82 -9.19 -18.42
C ILE A 4 3.19 -7.73 -18.17
N ILE A 5 3.20 -6.94 -19.25
CA ILE A 5 3.36 -5.49 -19.22
C ILE A 5 1.96 -4.91 -18.93
N LEU A 6 1.81 -4.27 -17.75
CA LEU A 6 0.62 -3.50 -17.40
C LEU A 6 0.66 -2.16 -18.14
N THR A 7 0.19 -2.16 -19.38
CA THR A 7 -0.06 -0.93 -20.15
C THR A 7 -1.37 -0.30 -19.66
N VAL A 8 -1.30 0.82 -18.95
CA VAL A 8 -2.48 1.64 -18.66
C VAL A 8 -2.79 2.47 -19.90
N ILE A 9 -3.79 2.04 -20.68
CA ILE A 9 -4.38 2.82 -21.77
C ILE A 9 -5.30 3.87 -21.16
N ALA A 10 -4.97 5.14 -21.36
CA ALA A 10 -5.89 6.26 -21.13
C ALA A 10 -6.76 6.45 -22.39
N ALA A 11 -8.07 6.27 -22.25
CA ALA A 11 -9.05 6.66 -23.26
C ALA A 11 -10.24 7.38 -22.61
N THR A 12 -10.53 8.54 -23.18
CA THR A 12 -11.47 9.62 -22.89
C THR A 12 -12.94 9.17 -22.80
N LEU A 13 -13.76 9.86 -21.98
CA LEU A 13 -15.06 10.41 -22.41
C LEU A 13 -15.60 11.43 -21.38
N ALA A 14 -16.10 12.54 -21.92
CA ALA A 14 -16.67 13.67 -21.21
C ALA A 14 -18.22 13.68 -21.34
N LEU A 15 -18.83 14.41 -20.39
CA LEU A 15 -20.17 15.05 -20.39
C LEU A 15 -21.37 14.27 -19.81
N GLY A 16 -21.94 14.85 -18.73
CA GLY A 16 -23.38 15.12 -18.68
C GLY A 16 -24.18 14.78 -17.41
N GLY A 17 -24.19 15.70 -16.42
CA GLY A 17 -25.29 16.02 -15.46
C GLY A 17 -25.82 14.95 -14.46
N LEU A 18 -26.59 15.25 -13.41
CA LEU A 18 -26.73 16.36 -12.44
C LEU A 18 -27.71 15.83 -11.33
N VAL A 19 -27.55 16.29 -10.08
CA VAL A 19 -28.53 16.34 -8.95
C VAL A 19 -28.73 15.13 -7.99
N SER A 20 -28.14 15.29 -6.79
CA SER A 20 -28.73 15.29 -5.42
C SER A 20 -29.72 14.21 -4.93
N ALA A 21 -29.39 13.55 -3.81
CA ALA A 21 -30.08 13.72 -2.50
C ALA A 21 -29.39 12.88 -1.40
N SER A 22 -29.10 13.50 -0.24
CA SER A 22 -28.63 12.84 0.99
C SER A 22 -29.78 12.32 1.84
N PRO A 23 -29.52 11.30 2.69
CA PRO A 23 -30.17 11.23 4.00
C PRO A 23 -29.17 11.13 5.15
N SER A 24 -29.56 11.82 6.23
CA SER A 24 -28.93 11.99 7.54
C SER A 24 -28.24 10.76 8.14
N ALA A 25 -27.04 11.00 8.66
CA ALA A 25 -26.34 10.10 9.57
C ALA A 25 -26.95 10.19 10.99
N HIS A 26 -27.61 9.12 11.44
CA HIS A 26 -27.89 8.92 12.86
C HIS A 26 -26.62 8.42 13.55
N ALA A 27 -26.09 9.23 14.48
CA ALA A 27 -24.94 8.88 15.29
C ALA A 27 -25.30 7.79 16.31
N LEU A 28 -24.61 6.66 16.26
CA LEU A 28 -24.72 5.61 17.28
C LEU A 28 -23.96 6.03 18.56
N PRO A 29 -24.48 5.69 19.75
CA PRO A 29 -23.90 6.11 21.03
C PRO A 29 -22.54 5.44 21.29
N ARG A 30 -21.55 6.25 21.68
CA ARG A 30 -20.20 5.81 22.07
C ARG A 30 -20.22 5.20 23.49
N CYS A 31 -19.45 4.14 23.70
CA CYS A 31 -19.22 3.55 25.02
C CYS A 31 -18.45 4.53 25.93
N ARG A 32 -19.09 4.95 27.03
CA ARG A 32 -18.57 5.97 27.98
C ARG A 32 -17.29 5.57 28.74
N ARG A 33 -16.77 4.34 28.56
CA ARG A 33 -15.60 3.85 29.30
C ARG A 33 -14.31 3.73 28.48
N CYS A 34 -14.39 3.71 27.15
CA CYS A 34 -13.21 3.51 26.30
C CYS A 34 -13.19 4.31 24.99
N GLY A 35 -14.23 5.11 24.70
CA GLY A 35 -14.28 5.95 23.49
C GLY A 35 -14.33 5.19 22.15
N ARG A 36 -14.22 3.85 22.16
CA ARG A 36 -14.22 3.02 20.95
C ARG A 36 -15.64 2.66 20.50
N PRO A 37 -15.91 2.64 19.18
CA PRO A 37 -17.16 2.13 18.65
C PRO A 37 -17.32 0.63 18.99
N PRO A 38 -18.53 0.18 19.33
CA PRO A 38 -18.80 -1.23 19.60
C PRO A 38 -18.68 -2.03 18.29
N GLY A 39 -17.68 -2.92 18.19
CA GLY A 39 -17.53 -3.79 17.02
C GLY A 39 -16.13 -4.35 16.75
N LEU A 40 -15.06 -3.73 17.29
CA LEU A 40 -13.68 -4.24 17.13
C LEU A 40 -13.40 -5.37 18.14
N ARG A 41 -14.05 -6.52 17.95
CA ARG A 41 -13.69 -7.77 18.64
C ARG A 41 -12.40 -8.31 18.02
N ASN A 42 -11.33 -8.42 18.81
CA ASN A 42 -10.13 -9.23 18.59
C ASN A 42 -9.67 -9.38 17.12
N SER A 43 -9.37 -8.28 16.42
CA SER A 43 -8.51 -8.40 15.25
C SER A 43 -7.11 -8.75 15.76
N SER A 44 -6.68 -9.99 15.54
CA SER A 44 -5.34 -10.44 15.88
C SER A 44 -4.33 -9.45 15.28
N ARG A 45 -3.57 -8.78 16.13
CA ARG A 45 -2.46 -7.92 15.70
C ARG A 45 -1.58 -8.71 14.73
N PRO A 46 -1.01 -8.08 13.69
CA PRO A 46 -0.11 -8.78 12.79
C PRO A 46 1.03 -9.40 13.60
N ARG A 47 1.19 -10.72 13.48
CA ARG A 47 2.27 -11.49 14.09
C ARG A 47 2.71 -12.53 13.07
N THR A 48 4.02 -12.63 12.86
CA THR A 48 4.58 -13.62 11.96
C THR A 48 4.57 -15.02 12.58
N ASP A 49 4.45 -16.03 11.75
CA ASP A 49 4.62 -17.44 12.10
C ASP A 49 6.11 -17.82 12.22
N GLU A 50 6.38 -19.12 12.42
CA GLU A 50 7.74 -19.67 12.53
C GLU A 50 8.55 -19.51 11.23
N LEU A 51 7.90 -19.28 10.09
CA LEU A 51 8.54 -19.03 8.81
C LEU A 51 8.80 -17.54 8.57
N GLY A 52 8.47 -16.68 9.55
CA GLY A 52 8.57 -15.25 9.43
C GLY A 52 7.52 -14.65 8.48
N LEU A 53 6.44 -15.37 8.17
CA LEU A 53 5.36 -14.90 7.31
C LEU A 53 4.17 -14.49 8.17
N LEU A 54 3.43 -13.47 7.75
CA LEU A 54 2.09 -13.28 8.32
C LEU A 54 1.22 -14.48 7.92
N PRO A 55 0.51 -15.13 8.86
CA PRO A 55 -0.38 -16.23 8.53
C PRO A 55 -1.38 -15.82 7.44
N PRO A 56 -1.76 -16.73 6.53
CA PRO A 56 -2.81 -16.46 5.55
C PRO A 56 -4.10 -16.00 6.23
N SER A 57 -4.72 -14.97 5.67
CA SER A 57 -6.00 -14.45 6.14
C SER A 57 -6.84 -14.00 4.94
N PRO A 58 -8.17 -14.22 4.96
CA PRO A 58 -9.06 -13.70 3.92
C PRO A 58 -9.09 -12.17 3.90
N ASN A 59 -8.81 -11.54 5.05
CA ASN A 59 -8.79 -10.09 5.22
C ASN A 59 -7.39 -9.58 5.58
N PRO A 60 -7.01 -8.36 5.16
CA PRO A 60 -5.79 -7.75 5.66
C PRO A 60 -5.82 -7.60 7.18
N TYR A 61 -4.65 -7.73 7.81
CA TYR A 61 -4.47 -7.47 9.24
C TYR A 61 -4.52 -5.96 9.47
N PRO A 62 -5.49 -5.42 10.21
CA PRO A 62 -5.47 -4.01 10.57
C PRO A 62 -4.30 -3.74 11.52
N ALA A 63 -3.52 -2.69 11.25
CA ALA A 63 -2.43 -2.27 12.14
C ALA A 63 -2.17 -0.76 12.02
N THR A 64 -1.90 -0.12 13.16
CA THR A 64 -1.45 1.27 13.15
C THR A 64 0.03 1.36 12.75
N LEU A 65 0.54 2.57 12.44
CA LEU A 65 1.96 2.75 12.14
C LEU A 65 2.85 2.37 13.33
N ASN A 66 2.40 2.62 14.57
CA ASN A 66 3.12 2.19 15.77
C ASN A 66 3.19 0.67 15.90
N GLU A 67 2.09 -0.03 15.60
CA GLU A 67 2.08 -1.50 15.60
C GLU A 67 2.96 -2.05 14.47
N ILE A 68 2.95 -1.43 13.29
CA ILE A 68 3.83 -1.79 12.17
C ILE A 68 5.31 -1.61 12.55
N HIS A 69 5.67 -0.50 13.19
CA HIS A 69 7.03 -0.25 13.68
C HIS A 69 7.47 -1.33 14.68
N GLN A 70 6.65 -1.57 15.70
CA GLN A 70 6.91 -2.57 16.72
C GLN A 70 7.16 -3.96 16.09
N ARG A 71 6.26 -4.39 15.19
CA ARG A 71 6.29 -5.76 14.63
C ARG A 71 7.35 -5.96 13.56
N PHE A 72 7.50 -5.01 12.64
CA PHE A 72 8.30 -5.21 11.43
C PHE A 72 9.63 -4.47 11.44
N VAL A 73 9.92 -3.72 12.50
CA VAL A 73 11.22 -3.08 12.73
C VAL A 73 11.83 -3.56 14.04
N LEU A 74 11.16 -3.33 15.18
CA LEU A 74 11.76 -3.63 16.50
C LEU A 74 11.84 -5.13 16.79
N GLU A 75 10.79 -5.88 16.45
CA GLU A 75 10.72 -7.34 16.63
C GLU A 75 11.34 -8.12 15.46
N ALA A 76 11.83 -7.45 14.42
CA ALA A 76 12.47 -8.10 13.28
C ALA A 76 13.86 -8.68 13.63
N PRO A 77 14.42 -9.59 12.80
CA PRO A 77 15.78 -10.08 12.97
C PRO A 77 16.78 -8.93 13.08
N GLU A 78 17.67 -8.99 14.08
CA GLU A 78 18.55 -7.90 14.49
C GLU A 78 19.34 -7.28 13.33
N GLN A 79 19.93 -8.12 12.49
CA GLN A 79 20.73 -7.72 11.33
C GLN A 79 19.93 -6.98 10.24
N THR A 80 18.60 -6.98 10.31
CA THR A 80 17.73 -6.31 9.33
C THR A 80 17.11 -5.02 9.87
N ARG A 81 17.21 -4.75 11.17
CA ARG A 81 16.46 -3.67 11.85
C ARG A 81 16.82 -2.29 11.35
N GLU A 82 18.10 -2.01 11.10
CA GLU A 82 18.56 -0.72 10.58
C GLU A 82 17.91 -0.40 9.23
N ARG A 83 17.98 -1.33 8.27
CA ARG A 83 17.35 -1.16 6.95
C ARG A 83 15.84 -0.98 7.06
N ARG A 84 15.19 -1.75 7.93
CA ARG A 84 13.75 -1.66 8.18
C ARG A 84 13.36 -0.32 8.81
N SER A 85 14.20 0.24 9.69
CA SER A 85 13.97 1.55 10.28
C SER A 85 13.97 2.66 9.22
N LEU A 86 14.93 2.63 8.29
CA LEU A 86 14.96 3.57 7.15
C LEU A 86 13.71 3.45 6.26
N ILE A 87 13.31 2.22 5.92
CA ILE A 87 12.10 1.97 5.13
C ILE A 87 10.86 2.44 5.90
N PHE A 88 10.82 2.24 7.22
CA PHE A 88 9.70 2.65 8.04
C PHE A 88 9.54 4.18 8.08
N GLU A 89 10.63 4.94 8.19
CA GLU A 89 10.54 6.41 8.12
C GLU A 89 10.02 6.90 6.76
N ALA A 90 10.49 6.28 5.67
CA ALA A 90 9.97 6.54 4.33
C ALA A 90 8.48 6.21 4.21
N LEU A 91 8.07 5.03 4.69
CA LEU A 91 6.69 4.57 4.75
C LEU A 91 5.81 5.56 5.52
N ARG A 92 6.24 5.98 6.72
CA ARG A 92 5.50 6.90 7.59
C ARG A 92 5.27 8.24 6.90
N LEU A 93 6.30 8.80 6.27
CA LEU A 93 6.17 10.03 5.49
C LEU A 93 5.23 9.84 4.29
N HIS A 94 5.37 8.74 3.55
CA HIS A 94 4.54 8.45 2.39
C HIS A 94 3.05 8.36 2.78
N VAL A 95 2.72 7.58 3.83
CA VAL A 95 1.36 7.46 4.35
C VAL A 95 0.82 8.83 4.78
N ALA A 96 1.61 9.66 5.46
CA ALA A 96 1.19 10.99 5.87
C ALA A 96 0.86 11.91 4.67
N MET A 97 1.69 11.90 3.62
CA MET A 97 1.45 12.66 2.40
C MET A 97 0.18 12.19 1.69
N MET A 98 0.00 10.87 1.58
CA MET A 98 -1.17 10.27 0.93
C MET A 98 -2.47 10.57 1.67
N ARG A 99 -2.48 10.49 3.01
CA ARG A 99 -3.66 10.85 3.82
C ARG A 99 -3.99 12.35 3.73
N ARG A 100 -2.99 13.21 3.50
CA ARG A 100 -3.22 14.65 3.28
C ARG A 100 -3.89 14.95 1.94
N LEU A 101 -3.54 14.22 0.89
CA LEU A 101 -4.15 14.39 -0.45
C LEU A 101 -5.49 13.65 -0.59
N PHE A 102 -5.57 12.45 -0.03
CA PHE A 102 -6.72 11.56 -0.18
C PHE A 102 -7.24 11.14 1.19
N LYS A 103 -8.15 11.97 1.72
CA LYS A 103 -8.85 11.65 2.98
C LYS A 103 -9.57 10.31 2.81
N HIS A 104 -9.38 9.41 3.78
CA HIS A 104 -9.98 8.07 3.83
C HIS A 104 -9.51 7.09 2.73
N CYS A 105 -8.31 7.27 2.17
CA CYS A 105 -7.70 6.21 1.37
C CYS A 105 -7.45 4.96 2.23
N ARG A 106 -7.72 3.78 1.66
CA ARG A 106 -7.31 2.51 2.26
C ARG A 106 -5.91 2.19 1.77
N ILE A 107 -5.06 1.71 2.67
CA ILE A 107 -3.65 1.48 2.38
C ILE A 107 -3.33 0.04 2.76
N TRP A 108 -2.93 -0.75 1.77
CA TRP A 108 -2.44 -2.10 2.00
C TRP A 108 -0.92 -2.12 1.93
N LEU A 109 -0.29 -2.76 2.92
CA LEU A 109 1.14 -2.91 3.05
C LEU A 109 1.51 -4.39 2.95
N ALA A 110 2.41 -4.74 2.03
CA ALA A 110 2.90 -6.09 1.82
C ALA A 110 4.41 -6.13 1.60
N GLY A 111 4.87 -7.06 0.76
CA GLY A 111 6.28 -7.17 0.41
C GLY A 111 7.17 -7.91 1.40
N GLY A 112 8.48 -7.76 1.18
CA GLY A 112 9.50 -8.26 2.09
C GLY A 112 9.48 -7.55 3.44
N PHE A 113 9.04 -6.28 3.49
CA PHE A 113 8.98 -5.49 4.71
C PHE A 113 8.12 -6.15 5.79
N VAL A 114 6.95 -6.69 5.44
CA VAL A 114 6.05 -7.35 6.41
C VAL A 114 6.38 -8.84 6.67
N THR A 115 7.58 -9.28 6.32
CA THR A 115 8.06 -10.65 6.58
C THR A 115 9.36 -10.60 7.38
N HIS A 116 9.61 -11.56 8.27
CA HIS A 116 10.84 -11.70 9.05
C HIS A 116 11.81 -12.67 8.36
N LYS A 117 12.30 -12.29 7.18
CA LYS A 117 13.34 -13.03 6.47
C LYS A 117 14.73 -12.60 6.96
N ALA A 118 15.72 -13.48 6.78
CA ALA A 118 17.12 -13.19 7.12
C ALA A 118 17.69 -12.05 6.25
N ASP A 119 17.32 -12.01 4.97
CA ASP A 119 17.72 -10.94 4.05
C ASP A 119 16.91 -9.67 4.36
N PRO A 120 17.56 -8.49 4.44
CA PRO A 120 16.86 -7.25 4.67
C PRO A 120 15.94 -6.89 3.48
N PRO A 121 14.75 -6.31 3.73
CA PRO A 121 13.87 -5.87 2.66
C PRO A 121 14.49 -4.72 1.87
N ARG A 122 14.15 -4.63 0.58
CA ARG A 122 14.58 -3.53 -0.28
C ARG A 122 13.73 -2.29 -0.04
N ASP A 123 12.43 -2.47 0.04
CA ASP A 123 11.41 -1.43 0.11
C ASP A 123 10.17 -1.93 0.87
N ALA A 124 9.20 -1.04 1.05
CA ALA A 124 7.84 -1.37 1.48
C ALA A 124 6.87 -1.27 0.30
N ASP A 125 6.12 -2.34 0.03
CA ASP A 125 5.13 -2.40 -1.04
C ASP A 125 3.75 -1.92 -0.56
N LEU A 126 3.21 -0.91 -1.22
CA LEU A 126 1.98 -0.22 -0.88
C LEU A 126 0.98 -0.30 -2.03
N ALA A 127 -0.27 -0.64 -1.70
CA ALA A 127 -1.40 -0.46 -2.60
C ALA A 127 -2.37 0.56 -1.97
N PHE A 128 -2.59 1.66 -2.67
CA PHE A 128 -3.51 2.71 -2.27
C PHE A 128 -4.84 2.52 -2.99
N LEU A 129 -5.86 2.13 -2.23
CA LEU A 129 -7.20 1.89 -2.72
C LEU A 129 -7.99 3.20 -2.64
N LEU A 130 -8.35 3.73 -3.80
CA LEU A 130 -9.10 4.98 -3.97
C LEU A 130 -10.35 4.74 -4.82
N PRO A 131 -11.48 5.43 -4.55
CA PRO A 131 -12.68 5.35 -5.37
C PRO A 131 -12.45 5.94 -6.76
N ALA A 132 -13.23 5.51 -7.77
CA ALA A 132 -13.02 5.90 -9.17
C ALA A 132 -13.01 7.41 -9.38
N ARG A 133 -13.86 8.14 -8.64
CA ARG A 133 -13.94 9.61 -8.69
C ARG A 133 -12.65 10.35 -8.31
N LEU A 134 -11.72 9.70 -7.62
CA LEU A 134 -10.43 10.28 -7.22
C LEU A 134 -9.27 9.88 -8.13
N MET A 135 -9.50 8.99 -9.12
CA MET A 135 -8.44 8.50 -10.01
C MET A 135 -7.78 9.63 -10.81
N SER A 136 -8.56 10.59 -11.31
CA SER A 136 -8.01 11.74 -12.05
C SER A 136 -7.11 12.61 -11.18
N HIS A 137 -7.49 12.82 -9.90
CA HIS A 137 -6.67 13.56 -8.94
C HIS A 137 -5.40 12.77 -8.56
N ALA A 138 -5.47 11.44 -8.48
CA ALA A 138 -4.31 10.58 -8.29
C ALA A 138 -3.28 10.70 -9.42
N LEU A 139 -3.71 11.07 -10.63
CA LEU A 139 -2.81 11.31 -11.77
C LEU A 139 -2.36 12.78 -11.91
N SER A 140 -2.70 13.65 -10.95
CA SER A 140 -2.28 15.05 -10.96
C SER A 140 -0.77 15.19 -10.71
N GLN A 141 -0.18 16.31 -11.15
CA GLN A 141 1.24 16.62 -10.92
C GLN A 141 1.64 16.56 -9.44
N THR A 142 0.73 16.90 -8.52
CA THR A 142 0.97 16.86 -7.07
C THR A 142 1.06 15.42 -6.55
N ALA A 143 0.25 14.51 -7.08
CA ALA A 143 0.19 13.12 -6.62
C ALA A 143 1.17 12.20 -7.38
N LEU A 144 1.52 12.54 -8.62
CA LEU A 144 2.36 11.70 -9.48
C LEU A 144 3.69 11.27 -8.85
N PRO A 145 4.42 12.12 -8.08
CA PRO A 145 5.67 11.72 -7.42
C PRO A 145 5.50 10.72 -6.26
N LEU A 146 4.26 10.39 -5.89
CA LEU A 146 3.92 9.45 -4.82
C LEU A 146 3.64 8.04 -5.36
N TRP A 147 3.83 7.80 -6.66
CA TRP A 147 3.60 6.49 -7.28
C TRP A 147 4.90 5.87 -7.78
N THR A 148 4.96 4.54 -7.77
CA THR A 148 5.96 3.82 -8.55
C THR A 148 5.59 3.90 -10.03
N LEU A 149 6.49 4.46 -10.82
CA LEU A 149 6.35 4.59 -12.26
C LEU A 149 7.26 3.57 -12.95
N ALA A 150 6.74 2.90 -13.98
CA ALA A 150 7.48 1.98 -14.83
C ALA A 150 7.83 2.65 -16.16
N ASP A 151 8.94 2.21 -16.78
CA ASP A 151 9.36 2.62 -18.12
C ASP A 151 9.44 4.16 -18.28
N VAL A 152 10.04 4.81 -17.29
CA VAL A 152 10.07 6.27 -17.20
C VAL A 152 11.16 6.81 -18.10
N THR A 153 10.76 7.72 -18.98
CA THR A 153 11.68 8.50 -19.82
C THR A 153 11.47 9.99 -19.53
N GLY A 154 12.54 10.75 -19.32
CA GLY A 154 12.44 12.16 -18.98
C GLY A 154 13.78 12.88 -18.97
N ARG A 155 13.76 14.22 -18.87
CA ARG A 155 15.00 15.01 -18.78
C ARG A 155 15.38 15.29 -17.33
N ILE A 156 16.67 15.17 -17.02
CA ILE A 156 17.20 15.54 -15.70
C ILE A 156 17.43 17.04 -15.67
N GLY A 157 16.58 17.79 -14.96
CA GLY A 157 16.65 19.25 -14.91
C GLY A 157 16.19 19.94 -16.20
N ALA A 158 16.11 21.27 -16.16
CA ALA A 158 15.72 22.06 -17.33
C ALA A 158 16.79 21.98 -18.43
N GLY A 159 16.45 21.37 -19.56
CA GLY A 159 17.37 21.22 -20.71
C GLY A 159 18.46 20.16 -20.57
N GLY A 160 18.49 19.40 -19.47
CA GLY A 160 19.52 18.38 -19.25
C GLY A 160 19.32 17.10 -20.07
N PRO A 161 20.17 16.09 -19.83
CA PRO A 161 20.18 14.85 -20.62
C PRO A 161 18.87 14.08 -20.49
N LEU A 162 18.53 13.35 -21.55
CA LEU A 162 17.43 12.39 -21.52
C LEU A 162 17.87 11.19 -20.69
N GLY A 163 17.19 10.97 -19.56
CA GLY A 163 17.30 9.78 -18.73
C GLY A 163 16.21 8.77 -19.09
N LEU A 164 16.58 7.50 -19.01
CA LEU A 164 15.67 6.36 -19.08
C LEU A 164 15.88 5.54 -17.82
N THR A 165 14.81 5.19 -17.12
CA THR A 165 14.85 4.21 -16.03
C THR A 165 13.70 3.23 -16.17
N PRO A 166 13.95 1.91 -16.01
CA PRO A 166 12.86 0.93 -16.01
C PRO A 166 11.88 1.15 -14.85
N ARG A 167 12.32 1.82 -13.78
CA ARG A 167 11.50 2.09 -12.61
C ARG A 167 11.94 3.39 -11.93
N LEU A 168 10.98 4.23 -11.58
CA LEU A 168 11.15 5.37 -10.68
C LEU A 168 10.25 5.17 -9.47
N GLN A 169 10.84 5.12 -8.28
CA GLN A 169 10.14 4.81 -7.04
C GLN A 169 10.09 6.05 -6.13
N PRO A 170 8.98 6.27 -5.40
CA PRO A 170 8.89 7.35 -4.43
C PRO A 170 9.79 7.13 -3.23
N CYS A 171 9.92 8.17 -2.41
CA CYS A 171 10.64 8.13 -1.14
C CYS A 171 12.04 7.52 -1.26
N LEU A 172 12.82 7.98 -2.25
CA LEU A 172 14.20 7.53 -2.52
C LEU A 172 14.32 6.04 -2.87
N GLY A 173 13.26 5.42 -3.38
CA GLY A 173 13.24 3.98 -3.66
C GLY A 173 13.05 3.09 -2.44
N LEU A 174 12.61 3.66 -1.32
CA LEU A 174 12.31 2.90 -0.11
C LEU A 174 10.86 2.43 -0.03
N THR A 175 10.00 2.90 -0.93
CA THR A 175 8.60 2.45 -1.04
C THR A 175 8.25 2.16 -2.48
N ASP A 176 7.60 1.03 -2.72
CA ASP A 176 6.88 0.75 -3.95
C ASP A 176 5.40 1.05 -3.72
N SER A 177 4.75 1.77 -4.63
CA SER A 177 3.39 2.27 -4.40
C SER A 177 2.55 2.23 -5.65
N PHE A 178 1.38 1.63 -5.51
CA PHE A 178 0.49 1.34 -6.62
C PHE A 178 -0.90 1.88 -6.36
N LEU A 179 -1.52 2.39 -7.42
CA LEU A 179 -2.88 2.91 -7.38
C LEU A 179 -3.88 1.80 -7.71
N VAL A 180 -4.90 1.64 -6.87
CA VAL A 180 -5.95 0.64 -7.04
C VAL A 180 -7.31 1.34 -7.03
N ASN A 181 -8.13 1.10 -8.06
CA ASN A 181 -9.52 1.53 -8.05
C ASN A 181 -10.32 0.61 -7.10
N SER A 182 -10.72 1.15 -5.95
CA SER A 182 -11.40 0.41 -4.89
C SER A 182 -12.81 -0.08 -5.27
N GLU A 183 -13.40 0.51 -6.30
CA GLU A 183 -14.75 0.16 -6.79
C GLU A 183 -14.70 -0.96 -7.85
N SER A 184 -13.50 -1.32 -8.35
CA SER A 184 -13.31 -2.47 -9.23
C SER A 184 -12.98 -3.72 -8.43
N LEU A 185 -13.99 -4.58 -8.21
CA LEU A 185 -13.82 -5.83 -7.45
C LEU A 185 -12.73 -6.74 -8.04
N ALA A 186 -12.65 -6.82 -9.38
CA ALA A 186 -11.63 -7.61 -10.06
C ALA A 186 -10.21 -7.07 -9.80
N ASN A 187 -10.03 -5.74 -9.79
CA ASN A 187 -8.75 -5.11 -9.49
C ASN A 187 -8.37 -5.33 -8.01
N VAL A 188 -9.30 -5.10 -7.09
CA VAL A 188 -9.09 -5.34 -5.66
C VAL A 188 -8.70 -6.80 -5.38
N GLU A 189 -9.36 -7.76 -6.04
CA GLU A 189 -9.06 -9.18 -5.90
C GLU A 189 -7.73 -9.58 -6.55
N TYR A 190 -7.36 -8.96 -7.67
CA TYR A 190 -6.02 -9.10 -8.23
C TYR A 190 -4.93 -8.68 -7.23
N TRP A 191 -5.05 -7.49 -6.64
CA TRP A 191 -4.08 -7.01 -5.64
C TRP A 191 -4.07 -7.86 -4.38
N ARG A 192 -5.23 -8.32 -3.92
CA ARG A 192 -5.32 -9.26 -2.78
C ARG A 192 -4.52 -10.52 -3.05
N ARG A 193 -4.74 -11.17 -4.19
CA ARG A 193 -4.00 -12.39 -4.57
C ARG A 193 -2.50 -12.14 -4.71
N LEU A 194 -2.13 -11.02 -5.33
CA LEU A 194 -0.74 -10.62 -5.48
C LEU A 194 -0.07 -10.41 -4.11
N TRP A 195 -0.72 -9.68 -3.19
CA TRP A 195 -0.16 -9.33 -1.87
C TRP A 195 -0.11 -10.54 -0.93
N SER A 196 -1.00 -11.51 -1.15
CA SER A 196 -1.00 -12.79 -0.45
C SER A 196 -0.01 -13.81 -1.02
N SER A 197 0.63 -13.54 -2.17
CA SER A 197 1.59 -14.48 -2.75
C SER A 197 2.92 -14.49 -1.99
N VAL A 198 3.56 -15.66 -1.93
CA VAL A 198 4.91 -15.82 -1.41
C VAL A 198 5.86 -16.05 -2.58
N ILE A 199 6.79 -15.11 -2.77
CA ILE A 199 7.85 -15.19 -3.79
C ILE A 199 9.10 -15.82 -3.17
N ASP A 200 9.68 -16.80 -3.85
CA ASP A 200 10.92 -17.47 -3.45
C ASP A 200 12.17 -16.66 -3.83
N ARG A 201 13.35 -17.22 -3.57
CA ARG A 201 14.64 -16.56 -3.87
C ARG A 201 14.91 -16.40 -5.38
N SER A 202 14.27 -17.21 -6.22
CA SER A 202 14.38 -17.10 -7.68
C SER A 202 13.50 -15.99 -8.27
N GLY A 203 12.62 -15.41 -7.45
CA GLY A 203 11.61 -14.46 -7.91
C GLY A 203 10.32 -15.13 -8.42
N ALA A 204 10.19 -16.46 -8.26
CA ALA A 204 9.00 -17.20 -8.66
C ALA A 204 7.95 -17.24 -7.52
N ALA A 205 6.67 -17.20 -7.89
CA ALA A 205 5.59 -17.42 -6.95
C ALA A 205 5.54 -18.89 -6.51
N THR A 206 5.38 -19.11 -5.21
CA THR A 206 5.22 -20.44 -4.62
C THR A 206 3.75 -20.78 -4.42
N VAL A 207 3.47 -22.05 -4.09
CA VAL A 207 2.11 -22.49 -3.68
C VAL A 207 1.68 -21.95 -2.32
N ARG A 208 2.59 -21.36 -1.55
CA ARG A 208 2.29 -20.81 -0.22
C ARG A 208 1.66 -19.43 -0.37
N THR A 209 0.73 -19.15 0.54
CA THR A 209 0.16 -17.82 0.72
C THR A 209 0.60 -17.23 2.06
N LYS A 210 0.45 -15.91 2.19
CA LYS A 210 0.70 -15.16 3.42
C LYS A 210 -0.35 -14.08 3.60
N GLY A 211 -0.44 -13.54 4.80
CA GLY A 211 -1.18 -12.32 5.08
C GLY A 211 -0.47 -11.06 4.60
N PHE A 212 -1.20 -9.95 4.66
CA PHE A 212 -0.71 -8.59 4.45
C PHE A 212 -1.47 -7.63 5.37
N VAL A 213 -0.99 -6.40 5.47
CA VAL A 213 -1.47 -5.42 6.46
C VAL A 213 -2.37 -4.39 5.79
N GLU A 214 -3.40 -3.93 6.49
CA GLU A 214 -4.12 -2.70 6.18
C GLU A 214 -3.77 -1.65 7.23
N VAL A 215 -3.21 -0.53 6.77
CA VAL A 215 -2.73 0.54 7.65
C VAL A 215 -3.93 1.36 8.12
N VAL A 216 -4.21 1.31 9.41
CA VAL A 216 -5.29 2.09 10.06
C VAL A 216 -4.72 3.33 10.74
N ASP A 217 -5.59 4.27 11.12
CA ASP A 217 -5.20 5.42 11.95
C ASP A 217 -4.92 4.96 13.40
N ASP A 218 -4.03 5.67 14.10
CA ASP A 218 -3.78 5.47 15.55
C ASP A 218 -4.97 5.91 16.41
#